data_AF-A0A7L0NVE7-F1
#
_entry.id   AF-A0A7L0NVE7-F1
#
_cell.length_a   1.000
_cell.length_b   1.000
_cell.length_c   1.000
_cell.angle_alpha   90.00
_cell.angle_beta   90.00
_cell.angle_gamma   90.00
#
_symmetry.space_group_name_H-M   'P 1'
#
loop_
_entity.id
_entity.type
_entity.pdbx_description
1 polymer ?
#
loop_
_entity_poly.entity_id
_entity_poly.type
_entity_poly.pdbx_seq_one_letter_code
_entity_poly.pdbx_strand_id
1 'polypeptide(L)'
;MWSCEALINSTGNSEDQHLCHDFDLVLSIFSLLYLIICFPIGLCYNGLLVLVNLYNKATMTMPDVYFVNIAIAGLIINTLAPMYLLGLANTKWAIWNSNNEVYITFLILFNVSSLVTMYSTTLLSLDYYIERALPRTYMSSVYNTKHVCGFIWGGAMLTSFSSLLFYVCNHVSTKIIECSKMQNQEAADAIMVFIGYAVPAIAVLYALTLILRIRKEATPLDQDTGRLDPSVHRLLIATVCTQFTLWTPYYVMLLVSTFTNLQGRTADVNYIRILHFIMILSKFLAFSSSFVMPLLYRYINKNFPNKLRRLLKKIHCGNQGCSHERTVVQQVMT
;
A
#
# COMPACT_ATOMS: atom_id res chain seq x y z
N MET A 1 8.58 -6.02 23.34
CA MET A 1 7.38 -5.93 22.48
C MET A 1 7.42 -6.85 21.25
N TRP A 2 8.51 -7.55 20.94
CA TRP A 2 8.62 -8.37 19.71
C TRP A 2 9.15 -9.81 19.91
N SER A 3 9.62 -10.19 21.10
CA SER A 3 9.99 -11.57 21.44
C SER A 3 8.96 -12.16 22.40
N CYS A 4 8.57 -13.44 22.27
CA CYS A 4 7.69 -14.05 23.27
C CYS A 4 8.35 -14.24 24.65
N GLU A 5 9.68 -14.05 24.77
CA GLU A 5 10.40 -14.07 26.06
C GLU A 5 9.83 -13.08 27.09
N ALA A 6 9.29 -11.93 26.68
CA ALA A 6 8.73 -10.97 27.63
C ALA A 6 7.45 -11.48 28.34
N LEU A 7 6.82 -12.56 27.85
CA LEU A 7 5.64 -13.18 28.46
C LEU A 7 5.97 -14.37 29.39
N ILE A 8 7.22 -14.85 29.45
CA ILE A 8 7.59 -16.14 30.08
C ILE A 8 7.97 -15.99 31.57
N ASN A 9 7.97 -14.78 32.14
CA ASN A 9 8.46 -14.57 33.51
C ASN A 9 7.56 -15.11 34.64
N SER A 10 6.49 -15.84 34.34
CA SER A 10 5.78 -16.63 35.34
C SER A 10 5.29 -17.95 34.74
N THR A 11 5.96 -19.06 35.09
CA THR A 11 5.40 -20.44 35.06
C THR A 11 5.01 -21.03 33.68
N GLY A 12 5.87 -20.97 32.66
CA GLY A 12 5.66 -21.70 31.39
C GLY A 12 6.19 -23.14 31.40
N ASN A 13 5.42 -24.11 30.89
CA ASN A 13 5.86 -25.50 30.69
C ASN A 13 6.90 -25.60 29.55
N SER A 14 7.70 -26.68 29.49
CA SER A 14 8.71 -26.90 28.44
C SER A 14 8.14 -26.88 27.01
N GLU A 15 6.87 -27.25 26.84
CA GLU A 15 6.14 -27.18 25.56
C GLU A 15 5.90 -25.74 25.09
N ASP A 16 5.67 -24.81 26.01
CA ASP A 16 5.46 -23.39 25.70
C ASP A 16 6.74 -22.72 25.18
N GLN A 17 7.88 -23.13 25.74
CA GLN A 17 9.18 -22.63 25.35
C GLN A 17 9.58 -23.12 23.95
N HIS A 18 9.27 -24.39 23.62
CA HIS A 18 9.55 -24.96 22.30
C HIS A 18 8.71 -24.28 21.20
N LEU A 19 7.41 -24.05 21.46
CA LEU A 19 6.52 -23.41 20.49
C LEU A 19 6.92 -21.95 20.18
N CYS A 20 7.39 -21.20 21.17
CA CYS A 20 7.89 -19.85 20.95
C CYS A 20 9.17 -19.85 20.10
N HIS A 21 10.09 -20.78 20.38
CA HIS A 21 11.32 -20.92 19.60
C HIS A 21 11.03 -21.27 18.13
N ASP A 22 10.07 -22.17 17.87
CA ASP A 22 9.66 -22.52 16.51
C ASP A 22 9.05 -21.33 15.76
N PHE A 23 8.20 -20.53 16.43
CA PHE A 23 7.64 -19.32 15.83
C PHE A 23 8.70 -18.26 15.52
N ASP A 24 9.61 -17.98 16.45
CA ASP A 24 10.68 -17.00 16.24
C ASP A 24 11.62 -17.45 15.11
N LEU A 25 11.93 -18.75 15.01
CA LEU A 25 12.71 -19.31 13.91
C LEU A 25 12.01 -19.12 12.57
N VAL A 26 10.72 -19.46 12.48
CA VAL A 26 9.92 -19.29 11.26
C VAL A 26 9.86 -17.82 10.84
N LEU A 27 9.59 -16.91 11.77
CA LEU A 27 9.54 -15.46 11.51
C LEU A 27 10.90 -14.89 11.09
N SER A 28 12.00 -15.41 11.66
CA SER A 28 13.36 -15.04 11.27
C SER A 28 13.68 -15.49 9.84
N ILE A 29 13.33 -16.73 9.47
CA ILE A 29 13.50 -17.24 8.11
C ILE A 29 12.69 -16.40 7.11
N PHE A 30 11.41 -16.12 7.41
CA PHE A 30 10.58 -15.26 6.56
C PHE A 30 11.13 -13.84 6.44
N SER A 31 11.62 -13.25 7.54
CA SER A 31 12.27 -11.93 7.53
C SER A 31 13.47 -11.92 6.59
N LEU A 32 14.35 -12.92 6.70
CA LEU A 32 15.57 -13.01 5.91
C LEU A 32 15.27 -13.24 4.42
N LEU A 33 14.29 -14.10 4.10
CA LEU A 33 13.81 -14.29 2.73
C LEU A 33 13.21 -13.00 2.15
N TYR A 34 12.42 -12.27 2.94
CA TYR A 34 11.86 -10.98 2.52
C TYR A 34 12.98 -9.97 2.22
N LEU A 35 13.99 -9.88 3.09
CA LEU A 35 15.10 -8.93 2.92
C LEU A 35 15.99 -9.25 1.72
N ILE A 36 16.26 -10.53 1.45
CA ILE A 36 17.13 -10.94 0.33
C ILE A 36 16.40 -10.86 -1.01
N ILE A 37 15.11 -11.19 -1.04
CA ILE A 37 14.37 -11.36 -2.29
C ILE A 37 13.37 -10.21 -2.50
N CYS A 38 12.44 -10.02 -1.56
CA CYS A 38 11.32 -9.10 -1.74
C CYS A 38 11.74 -7.64 -1.70
N PHE A 39 12.66 -7.27 -0.81
CA PHE A 39 13.16 -5.91 -0.68
C PHE A 39 13.83 -5.36 -1.96
N PRO A 40 14.82 -6.03 -2.57
CA PRO A 40 15.43 -5.51 -3.81
C PRO A 40 14.45 -5.52 -4.99
N ILE A 41 13.58 -6.53 -5.08
CA ILE A 41 12.52 -6.58 -6.10
C ILE A 41 11.57 -5.38 -5.92
N GLY A 42 11.08 -5.14 -4.71
CA GLY A 42 10.22 -4.01 -4.38
C GLY A 42 10.88 -2.69 -4.76
N LEU A 43 12.14 -2.47 -4.39
CA LEU A 43 12.88 -1.25 -4.70
C LEU A 43 13.00 -1.04 -6.22
N CYS A 44 13.43 -2.08 -6.93
CA CYS A 44 13.65 -2.04 -8.38
C CYS A 44 12.35 -1.76 -9.14
N TYR A 45 11.29 -2.52 -8.86
CA TYR A 45 10.05 -2.43 -9.63
C TYR A 45 9.23 -1.17 -9.29
N ASN A 46 9.15 -0.76 -8.03
CA ASN A 46 8.49 0.50 -7.70
C ASN A 46 9.28 1.69 -8.29
N GLY A 47 10.61 1.69 -8.15
CA GLY A 47 11.47 2.73 -8.71
C GLY A 47 11.33 2.83 -10.23
N LEU A 48 11.35 1.69 -10.92
CA LEU A 48 11.15 1.62 -12.37
C LEU A 48 9.76 2.13 -12.77
N LEU A 49 8.71 1.76 -12.03
CA LEU A 49 7.34 2.18 -12.30
C LEU A 49 7.18 3.70 -12.17
N VAL A 50 7.75 4.30 -11.13
CA VAL A 50 7.79 5.75 -10.94
C VAL A 50 8.57 6.41 -12.08
N LEU A 51 9.78 5.93 -12.35
CA LEU A 51 10.67 6.52 -13.37
C LEU A 51 10.05 6.49 -14.77
N VAL A 52 9.51 5.35 -15.20
CA VAL A 52 8.91 5.18 -16.53
C VAL A 52 7.72 6.12 -16.75
N ASN A 53 6.88 6.34 -15.73
CA ASN A 53 5.71 7.22 -15.85
C ASN A 53 6.09 8.70 -15.73
N LEU A 54 6.99 9.07 -14.83
CA LEU A 54 7.46 10.46 -14.70
C LEU A 54 8.20 10.93 -15.96
N TYR A 55 8.98 10.05 -16.60
CA TYR A 55 9.69 10.40 -17.82
C TYR A 55 8.78 10.51 -19.05
N ASN A 56 7.64 9.80 -19.03
CA ASN A 56 6.61 9.83 -20.08
C ASN A 56 5.37 10.63 -19.65
N LYS A 57 5.54 11.68 -18.82
CA LYS A 57 4.46 12.46 -18.20
C LYS A 57 3.41 12.97 -19.20
N ALA A 58 3.82 13.34 -20.42
CA ALA A 58 2.92 13.83 -21.45
C ALA A 58 1.92 12.77 -21.97
N THR A 59 2.23 11.48 -21.79
CA THR A 59 1.36 10.35 -22.21
C THR A 59 0.78 9.59 -21.01
N MET A 60 0.74 10.24 -19.85
CA MET A 60 0.31 9.65 -18.59
C MET A 60 -1.22 9.75 -18.46
N THR A 61 -1.86 8.60 -18.27
CA THR A 61 -3.30 8.44 -18.05
C THR A 61 -3.61 8.50 -16.55
N MET A 62 -4.89 8.69 -16.16
CA MET A 62 -5.27 8.70 -14.74
C MET A 62 -4.92 7.41 -13.99
N PRO A 63 -5.15 6.19 -14.54
CA PRO A 63 -4.66 4.96 -13.92
C PRO A 63 -3.16 5.00 -13.61
N ASP A 64 -2.33 5.51 -14.53
CA ASP A 64 -0.89 5.63 -14.31
C ASP A 64 -0.56 6.52 -13.09
N VAL A 65 -1.34 7.57 -12.84
CA VAL A 65 -1.18 8.45 -11.65
C VAL A 65 -1.42 7.67 -10.36
N TYR A 66 -2.52 6.91 -10.30
CA TYR A 66 -2.81 6.08 -9.12
C TYR A 66 -1.75 5.02 -8.89
N PHE A 67 -1.27 4.35 -9.94
CA PHE A 67 -0.17 3.38 -9.82
C PHE A 67 1.15 4.03 -9.41
N VAL A 68 1.45 5.27 -9.82
CA VAL A 68 2.62 6.00 -9.32
C VAL A 68 2.47 6.34 -7.84
N ASN A 69 1.30 6.78 -7.38
CA ASN A 69 1.06 7.02 -5.95
C ASN A 69 1.21 5.74 -5.11
N ILE A 70 0.63 4.63 -5.58
CA ILE A 70 0.80 3.30 -4.99
C ILE A 70 2.28 2.90 -4.97
N ALA A 71 3.03 3.18 -6.03
CA ALA A 71 4.44 2.82 -6.11
C ALA A 71 5.32 3.65 -5.15
N ILE A 72 5.03 4.94 -4.99
CA ILE A 72 5.73 5.79 -4.02
C ILE A 72 5.44 5.33 -2.60
N ALA A 73 4.17 5.05 -2.27
CA ALA A 73 3.79 4.46 -0.98
C ALA A 73 4.45 3.08 -0.79
N GLY A 74 4.54 2.28 -1.85
CA GLY A 74 5.25 1.00 -1.88
C GLY A 74 6.74 1.14 -1.58
N LEU A 75 7.44 2.14 -2.13
CA LEU A 75 8.85 2.41 -1.81
C LEU A 75 9.04 2.76 -0.33
N ILE A 76 8.14 3.56 0.21
CA ILE A 76 8.15 3.93 1.62
C ILE A 76 7.98 2.67 2.49
N ILE A 77 6.94 1.87 2.23
CA ILE A 77 6.69 0.62 2.96
C ILE A 77 7.88 -0.34 2.82
N ASN A 78 8.46 -0.45 1.63
CA ASN A 78 9.59 -1.31 1.38
C ASN A 78 10.85 -0.86 2.14
N THR A 79 11.03 0.45 2.34
CA THR A 79 12.12 1.00 3.16
C THR A 79 11.88 0.81 4.66
N LEU A 80 10.62 0.84 5.09
CA LEU A 80 10.23 0.56 6.46
C LEU A 80 10.37 -0.93 6.82
N ALA A 81 10.06 -1.83 5.89
CA ALA A 81 10.03 -3.27 6.13
C ALA A 81 11.34 -3.81 6.76
N PRO A 82 12.56 -3.51 6.27
CA PRO A 82 13.81 -3.89 6.94
C PRO A 82 13.90 -3.46 8.40
N MET A 83 13.47 -2.24 8.73
CA MET A 83 13.50 -1.74 10.10
C MET A 83 12.55 -2.55 10.99
N TYR A 84 11.34 -2.81 10.50
CA TYR A 84 10.34 -3.64 11.19
C TYR A 84 10.79 -5.10 11.37
N LEU A 85 11.42 -5.68 10.35
CA LEU A 85 11.84 -7.08 10.33
C LEU A 85 13.13 -7.35 11.11
N LEU A 86 14.13 -6.46 11.02
CA LEU A 86 15.34 -6.54 11.84
C LEU A 86 15.07 -6.22 13.31
N GLY A 87 14.00 -5.46 13.58
CA GLY A 87 13.48 -5.23 14.92
C GLY A 87 13.09 -6.49 15.67
N LEU A 88 12.61 -7.54 14.98
CA LEU A 88 12.30 -8.83 15.60
C LEU A 88 13.55 -9.46 16.23
N ALA A 89 14.69 -9.40 15.55
CA ALA A 89 15.91 -10.06 15.99
C ALA A 89 16.63 -9.33 17.14
N ASN A 90 16.36 -8.03 17.33
CA ASN A 90 17.13 -7.16 18.22
C ASN A 90 16.23 -6.27 19.09
N THR A 91 15.47 -6.90 19.97
CA THR A 91 14.56 -6.23 20.94
C THR A 91 15.26 -5.29 21.93
N LYS A 92 16.60 -5.30 21.97
CA LYS A 92 17.44 -4.42 22.82
C LYS A 92 17.75 -3.06 22.20
N TRP A 93 17.40 -2.81 20.93
CA TRP A 93 17.67 -1.52 20.31
C TRP A 93 16.74 -0.43 20.86
N ALA A 94 17.32 0.66 21.38
CA ALA A 94 16.60 1.81 21.90
C ALA A 94 15.60 2.44 20.91
N ILE A 95 15.76 2.13 19.61
CA ILE A 95 14.87 2.58 18.55
C ILE A 95 13.44 2.07 18.73
N TRP A 96 13.27 0.87 19.29
CA TRP A 96 11.99 0.19 19.49
C TRP A 96 11.28 0.53 20.79
N ASN A 97 11.83 1.45 21.58
CA ASN A 97 11.14 1.97 22.74
C ASN A 97 9.96 2.84 22.28
N SER A 98 8.77 2.62 22.82
CA SER A 98 7.55 3.32 22.40
C SER A 98 7.70 4.85 22.51
N ASN A 99 8.48 5.33 23.47
CA ASN A 99 8.75 6.75 23.70
C ASN A 99 9.75 7.39 22.72
N ASN A 100 10.24 6.65 21.73
CA ASN A 100 11.23 7.15 20.79
C ASN A 100 10.59 7.81 19.56
N GLU A 101 11.06 9.01 19.22
CA GLU A 101 10.56 9.79 18.08
C GLU A 101 10.69 9.04 16.74
N VAL A 102 11.72 8.21 16.60
CA VAL A 102 11.95 7.40 15.39
C VAL A 102 10.87 6.34 15.23
N TYR A 103 10.44 5.69 16.32
CA TYR A 103 9.36 4.69 16.28
C TYR A 103 8.04 5.34 15.86
N ILE A 104 7.72 6.49 16.44
CA ILE A 104 6.53 7.28 16.07
C ILE A 104 6.57 7.66 14.59
N THR A 105 7.74 8.09 14.10
CA THR A 105 7.93 8.44 12.67
C THR A 105 7.68 7.25 11.76
N PHE A 106 8.22 6.07 12.08
CA PHE A 106 7.98 4.84 11.30
C PHE A 106 6.52 4.42 11.32
N LEU A 107 5.83 4.61 12.44
CA LEU A 107 4.41 4.32 12.56
C LEU A 107 3.57 5.28 11.72
N ILE A 108 3.89 6.58 11.72
CA ILE A 108 3.26 7.57 10.84
C ILE A 108 3.46 7.21 9.38
N LEU A 109 4.70 6.93 9.00
CA LEU A 109 5.06 6.69 7.62
C LEU A 109 4.42 5.40 7.06
N PHE A 110 4.29 4.36 7.89
CA PHE A 110 3.56 3.13 7.56
C PHE A 110 2.08 3.41 7.31
N ASN A 111 1.44 4.17 8.20
CA ASN A 111 0.01 4.48 8.13
C ASN A 111 -0.35 5.36 6.94
N VAL A 112 0.40 6.44 6.74
CA VAL A 112 0.21 7.32 5.58
C VAL A 112 0.33 6.52 4.29
N SER A 113 1.34 5.66 4.19
CA SER A 113 1.55 4.84 2.98
C SER A 113 0.42 3.84 2.77
N SER A 114 -0.11 3.22 3.84
CA SER A 114 -1.30 2.38 3.75
C SER A 114 -2.50 3.15 3.20
N LEU A 115 -2.80 4.32 3.78
CA LEU A 115 -3.92 5.17 3.34
C LEU A 115 -3.75 5.63 1.89
N VAL A 116 -2.55 6.07 1.49
CA VAL A 116 -2.27 6.44 0.10
C VAL A 116 -2.55 5.27 -0.84
N THR A 117 -2.16 4.05 -0.46
CA THR A 117 -2.40 2.86 -1.28
C THR A 117 -3.88 2.52 -1.39
N MET A 118 -4.62 2.58 -0.27
CA MET A 118 -6.07 2.30 -0.23
C MET A 118 -6.89 3.36 -0.96
N TYR A 119 -6.61 4.64 -0.73
CA TYR A 119 -7.30 5.74 -1.39
C TYR A 119 -6.99 5.79 -2.88
N SER A 120 -5.74 5.52 -3.30
CA SER A 120 -5.40 5.41 -4.72
C SER A 120 -6.15 4.27 -5.40
N THR A 121 -6.30 3.12 -4.74
CA THR A 121 -7.07 1.97 -5.25
C THR A 121 -8.57 2.29 -5.34
N THR A 122 -9.08 3.04 -4.36
CA THR A 122 -10.48 3.48 -4.31
C THR A 122 -10.80 4.45 -5.44
N LEU A 123 -9.98 5.49 -5.60
CA LEU A 123 -10.13 6.47 -6.67
C LEU A 123 -9.92 5.85 -8.05
N LEU A 124 -8.97 4.92 -8.20
CA LEU A 124 -8.82 4.14 -9.43
C LEU A 124 -10.12 3.40 -9.80
N SER A 125 -10.83 2.83 -8.81
CA SER A 125 -12.10 2.12 -9.03
C SER A 125 -13.24 3.07 -9.42
N LEU A 126 -13.31 4.24 -8.78
CA LEU A 126 -14.30 5.27 -9.07
C LEU A 126 -14.07 5.92 -10.45
N ASP A 127 -12.83 6.27 -10.78
CA ASP A 127 -12.48 6.84 -12.08
C ASP A 127 -12.77 5.87 -13.20
N TYR A 128 -12.46 4.59 -13.01
CA TYR A 128 -12.81 3.55 -13.99
C TYR A 128 -14.33 3.45 -14.20
N TYR A 129 -15.12 3.56 -13.12
CA TYR A 129 -16.57 3.62 -13.22
C TYR A 129 -17.03 4.86 -14.00
N ILE A 130 -16.50 6.05 -13.69
CA ILE A 130 -16.86 7.30 -14.35
C ILE A 130 -16.52 7.25 -15.84
N GLU A 131 -15.33 6.78 -16.20
CA GLU A 131 -14.91 6.59 -17.59
C GLU A 131 -15.86 5.65 -18.34
N ARG A 132 -16.39 4.63 -17.66
CA ARG A 132 -17.35 3.68 -18.23
C ARG A 132 -18.76 4.27 -18.37
N ALA A 133 -19.20 5.08 -17.42
CA ALA A 133 -20.54 5.68 -17.41
C ALA A 133 -20.65 6.91 -18.33
N LEU A 134 -19.57 7.68 -18.49
CA LEU A 134 -19.55 8.99 -19.15
C LEU A 134 -18.35 9.14 -20.11
N PRO A 135 -18.31 8.38 -21.23
CA PRO A 135 -17.16 8.39 -22.15
C PRO A 135 -16.91 9.75 -22.83
N ARG A 136 -17.94 10.60 -22.99
CA ARG A 136 -17.85 11.88 -23.73
C ARG A 136 -17.28 13.06 -22.92
N THR A 137 -17.39 13.05 -21.60
CA THR A 137 -16.90 14.15 -20.73
C THR A 137 -15.51 13.88 -20.14
N TYR A 138 -15.08 12.61 -20.09
CA TYR A 138 -13.79 12.23 -19.49
C TYR A 138 -12.57 12.74 -20.27
N MET A 139 -12.66 12.89 -21.60
CA MET A 139 -11.61 13.51 -22.43
C MET A 139 -11.34 14.99 -22.06
N SER A 140 -12.31 15.67 -21.42
CA SER A 140 -12.14 17.04 -20.93
C SER A 140 -11.62 17.10 -19.48
N SER A 141 -11.62 15.98 -18.75
CA SER A 141 -11.18 15.89 -17.36
C SER A 141 -9.75 15.35 -17.26
N VAL A 142 -8.84 15.86 -18.09
CA VAL A 142 -7.40 15.87 -17.78
C VAL A 142 -7.15 16.97 -16.73
N TYR A 143 -7.97 16.99 -15.68
CA TYR A 143 -7.91 17.99 -14.62
C TYR A 143 -6.71 17.65 -13.74
N ASN A 144 -5.67 18.48 -13.88
CA ASN A 144 -4.44 18.59 -13.12
C ASN A 144 -4.12 17.38 -12.22
N THR A 145 -3.36 16.41 -12.73
CA THR A 145 -2.81 15.27 -11.96
C THR A 145 -2.18 15.68 -10.62
N LYS A 146 -1.73 16.93 -10.52
CA LYS A 146 -1.28 17.58 -9.28
C LYS A 146 -2.36 17.67 -8.19
N HIS A 147 -3.61 18.00 -8.52
CA HIS A 147 -4.70 18.07 -7.55
C HIS A 147 -5.08 16.69 -7.03
N VAL A 148 -5.14 15.68 -7.89
CA VAL A 148 -5.43 14.30 -7.48
C VAL A 148 -4.34 13.76 -6.55
N CYS A 149 -3.07 13.95 -6.92
CA CYS A 149 -1.95 13.57 -6.07
C CYS A 149 -1.96 14.34 -4.73
N GLY A 150 -2.15 15.66 -4.77
CA GLY A 150 -2.26 16.49 -3.58
C GLY A 150 -3.42 16.12 -2.67
N PHE A 151 -4.58 15.74 -3.24
CA PHE A 151 -5.74 15.28 -2.50
C PHE A 151 -5.48 13.94 -1.80
N ILE A 152 -4.88 12.97 -2.51
CA ILE A 152 -4.56 11.65 -1.94
C ILE A 152 -3.55 11.79 -0.80
N TRP A 153 -2.43 12.46 -1.06
CA TRP A 153 -1.36 12.61 -0.08
C TRP A 153 -1.76 13.53 1.07
N GLY A 154 -2.38 14.67 0.77
CA GLY A 154 -2.88 15.59 1.79
C GLY A 154 -3.98 14.97 2.65
N GLY A 155 -4.94 14.29 2.02
CA GLY A 155 -6.00 13.56 2.70
C GLY A 155 -5.46 12.42 3.57
N ALA A 156 -4.53 11.62 3.05
CA ALA A 156 -3.86 10.57 3.80
C ALA A 156 -3.05 11.12 4.99
N MET A 157 -2.31 12.22 4.79
CA MET A 157 -1.56 12.88 5.86
C MET A 157 -2.47 13.43 6.95
N LEU A 158 -3.53 14.17 6.57
CA LEU A 158 -4.48 14.74 7.53
C LEU A 158 -5.18 13.66 8.34
N THR A 159 -5.66 12.63 7.65
CA THR A 159 -6.32 11.48 8.26
C THR A 159 -5.38 10.71 9.19
N SER A 160 -4.16 10.43 8.72
CA SER A 160 -3.14 9.74 9.52
C SER A 160 -2.80 10.57 10.74
N PHE A 161 -2.56 11.87 10.60
CA PHE A 161 -2.24 12.75 11.71
C PHE A 161 -3.33 12.71 12.79
N SER A 162 -4.61 12.86 12.40
CA SER A 162 -5.72 12.81 13.35
C SER A 162 -5.84 11.44 14.05
N SER A 163 -5.76 10.35 13.29
CA SER A 163 -5.90 8.99 13.83
C SER A 163 -4.70 8.60 14.71
N LEU A 164 -3.50 9.03 14.32
CA LEU A 164 -2.26 8.69 14.99
C LEU A 164 -1.97 9.53 16.20
N LEU A 165 -2.37 10.80 16.22
CA LEU A 165 -2.35 11.57 17.46
C LEU A 165 -3.18 10.86 18.53
N PHE A 166 -4.38 10.42 18.17
CA PHE A 166 -5.24 9.69 19.08
C PHE A 166 -4.62 8.35 19.50
N TYR A 167 -4.04 7.58 18.57
CA TYR A 167 -3.33 6.33 18.87
C TYR A 167 -2.10 6.51 19.76
N VAL A 168 -1.20 7.46 19.44
CA VAL A 168 0.04 7.73 20.16
C VAL A 168 -0.25 8.26 21.57
N CYS A 169 -1.21 9.18 21.72
CA CYS A 169 -1.56 9.67 23.05
C CYS A 169 -2.11 8.59 23.96
N ASN A 170 -2.74 7.58 23.37
CA ASN A 170 -3.43 6.55 24.12
C ASN A 170 -2.56 5.30 24.38
N HIS A 171 -1.70 4.92 23.43
CA HIS A 171 -0.88 3.69 23.52
C HIS A 171 0.60 3.95 23.82
N VAL A 172 1.10 5.16 23.53
CA VAL A 172 2.54 5.44 23.52
C VAL A 172 2.96 6.42 24.61
N SER A 173 2.19 7.48 24.90
CA SER A 173 2.65 8.54 25.81
C SER A 173 2.01 8.49 27.20
N THR A 174 2.81 8.15 28.21
CA THR A 174 2.46 8.32 29.63
C THR A 174 2.80 9.72 30.18
N LYS A 175 3.37 10.61 29.35
CA LYS A 175 3.95 11.91 29.78
C LYS A 175 3.23 13.16 29.28
N ILE A 176 2.18 13.05 28.45
CA ILE A 176 1.40 14.22 28.03
C ILE A 176 0.24 14.42 29.01
N ILE A 177 0.40 15.40 29.89
CA ILE A 177 -0.49 15.73 31.03
C ILE A 177 -1.93 16.07 30.59
N GLU A 178 -2.17 16.33 29.30
CA GLU A 178 -3.50 16.59 28.73
C GLU A 178 -4.18 15.38 28.04
N CYS A 179 -3.51 14.23 27.92
CA CYS A 179 -4.13 13.03 27.32
C CYS A 179 -4.98 12.20 28.31
N SER A 180 -5.20 12.71 29.53
CA SER A 180 -6.04 12.06 30.56
C SER A 180 -7.56 12.21 30.33
N LYS A 181 -8.01 13.01 29.34
CA LYS A 181 -9.45 13.30 29.13
C LYS A 181 -10.13 12.46 28.03
N MET A 182 -9.38 11.67 27.26
CA MET A 182 -9.91 10.72 26.25
C MET A 182 -9.18 9.38 26.34
N GLN A 183 -9.39 8.68 27.46
CA GLN A 183 -8.80 7.37 27.71
C GLN A 183 -9.70 6.26 27.14
N ASN A 184 -9.83 6.19 25.81
CA ASN A 184 -10.52 5.10 25.13
C ASN A 184 -9.60 4.53 24.05
N GLN A 185 -8.76 3.56 24.43
CA GLN A 185 -7.83 2.89 23.51
C GLN A 185 -8.53 2.30 22.29
N GLU A 186 -9.75 1.86 22.55
CA GLU A 186 -10.62 1.17 21.63
C GLU A 186 -11.16 2.09 20.53
N ALA A 187 -11.41 3.36 20.87
CA ALA A 187 -11.83 4.35 19.88
C ALA A 187 -10.69 4.66 18.89
N ALA A 188 -9.43 4.58 19.32
CA ALA A 188 -8.26 4.86 18.48
C ALA A 188 -8.16 3.87 17.32
N ASP A 189 -8.15 2.60 17.69
CA ASP A 189 -7.98 1.51 16.76
C ASP A 189 -9.23 1.36 15.88
N ALA A 190 -10.42 1.57 16.44
CA ALA A 190 -11.66 1.57 15.68
C ALA A 190 -11.68 2.68 14.60
N ILE A 191 -11.27 3.91 14.95
CA ILE A 191 -11.17 5.02 13.98
C ILE A 191 -10.15 4.69 12.89
N MET A 192 -9.00 4.15 13.27
CA MET A 192 -7.92 3.78 12.35
C MET A 192 -8.37 2.69 11.36
N VAL A 193 -9.10 1.68 11.82
CA VAL A 193 -9.65 0.63 10.95
C VAL A 193 -10.80 1.17 10.08
N PHE A 194 -11.67 1.99 10.67
CA PHE A 194 -12.80 2.54 9.95
C PHE A 194 -12.33 3.38 8.76
N ILE A 195 -11.42 4.32 9.01
CA ILE A 195 -10.92 5.21 7.97
C ILE A 195 -9.93 4.49 7.05
N GLY A 196 -9.07 3.63 7.62
CA GLY A 196 -8.02 2.95 6.87
C GLY A 196 -8.47 1.79 5.99
N TYR A 197 -9.61 1.17 6.30
CA TYR A 197 -10.06 -0.03 5.61
C TYR A 197 -11.55 -0.03 5.29
N ALA A 198 -12.43 0.22 6.27
CA ALA A 198 -13.88 0.09 6.04
C ALA A 198 -14.40 1.07 4.98
N VAL A 199 -14.01 2.35 5.08
CA VAL A 199 -14.39 3.37 4.10
C VAL A 199 -13.88 3.05 2.69
N PRO A 200 -12.57 2.78 2.47
CA PRO A 200 -12.07 2.31 1.17
C PRO A 200 -12.77 1.05 0.65
N ALA A 201 -13.01 0.05 1.51
CA ALA A 201 -13.66 -1.21 1.13
C ALA A 201 -15.07 -0.98 0.60
N ILE A 202 -15.89 -0.22 1.33
CA ILE A 202 -17.27 0.09 0.94
C ILE A 202 -17.30 0.86 -0.37
N ALA A 203 -16.43 1.86 -0.52
CA ALA A 203 -16.36 2.67 -1.74
C ALA A 203 -15.94 1.85 -2.97
N VAL A 204 -14.95 0.96 -2.82
CA VAL A 204 -14.52 0.05 -3.90
C VAL A 204 -15.60 -0.97 -4.25
N LEU A 205 -16.24 -1.58 -3.25
CA LEU A 205 -17.36 -2.49 -3.47
C LEU A 205 -18.50 -1.80 -4.22
N TYR A 206 -18.85 -0.59 -3.81
CA TYR A 206 -19.85 0.22 -4.48
C TYR A 206 -19.48 0.49 -5.94
N ALA A 207 -18.25 0.97 -6.20
CA ALA A 207 -17.76 1.19 -7.56
C ALA A 207 -17.83 -0.08 -8.43
N LEU A 208 -17.37 -1.22 -7.90
CA LEU A 208 -17.43 -2.51 -8.61
C LEU A 208 -18.86 -2.95 -8.90
N THR A 209 -19.80 -2.78 -7.97
CA THR A 209 -21.21 -3.13 -8.20
C THR A 209 -21.81 -2.28 -9.32
N LEU A 210 -21.48 -0.98 -9.36
CA LEU A 210 -21.94 -0.09 -10.42
C LEU A 210 -21.35 -0.48 -11.79
N ILE A 211 -20.06 -0.82 -11.83
CA ILE A 211 -19.40 -1.33 -13.05
C ILE A 211 -20.09 -2.61 -13.55
N LEU A 212 -20.44 -3.53 -12.65
CA LEU A 212 -21.14 -4.76 -13.00
C LEU A 212 -22.56 -4.50 -13.52
N ARG A 213 -23.27 -3.51 -12.96
CA ARG A 213 -24.61 -3.10 -13.43
C ARG A 213 -24.57 -2.57 -14.85
N ILE A 214 -23.68 -1.61 -15.14
CA ILE A 214 -23.50 -1.07 -16.49
C ILE A 214 -23.20 -2.19 -17.50
N ARG A 215 -22.39 -3.17 -17.10
CA ARG A 215 -22.07 -4.31 -17.98
C ARG A 215 -23.27 -5.21 -18.28
N LYS A 216 -24.20 -5.36 -17.33
CA LYS A 216 -25.43 -6.14 -17.53
C LYS A 216 -26.46 -5.42 -18.40
N GLU A 217 -26.51 -4.08 -18.30
CA GLU A 217 -27.45 -3.24 -19.05
C GLU A 217 -27.00 -2.98 -20.50
N ALA A 218 -25.71 -3.11 -20.80
CA ALA A 218 -25.19 -2.97 -22.16
C ALA A 218 -25.73 -4.07 -23.10
N THR A 219 -26.71 -3.72 -23.94
CA THR A 219 -27.24 -4.58 -25.01
C THR A 219 -26.17 -4.92 -26.06
N PRO A 220 -26.24 -6.10 -26.70
CA PRO A 220 -25.21 -6.60 -27.62
C PRO A 220 -24.94 -5.69 -28.85
N LEU A 221 -25.85 -4.78 -29.20
CA LEU A 221 -25.66 -3.83 -30.30
C LEU A 221 -24.77 -2.61 -29.96
N ASP A 222 -24.49 -2.34 -28.69
CA ASP A 222 -23.65 -1.21 -28.24
C ASP A 222 -22.18 -1.64 -27.99
N GLN A 223 -21.83 -2.88 -28.39
CA GLN A 223 -20.53 -3.50 -28.10
C GLN A 223 -19.37 -3.01 -28.97
N ASP A 224 -19.64 -2.33 -30.09
CA ASP A 224 -18.64 -2.12 -31.15
C ASP A 224 -17.89 -0.77 -31.05
N THR A 225 -18.41 0.21 -30.32
CA THR A 225 -17.87 1.60 -30.33
C THR A 225 -17.23 2.06 -29.02
N GLY A 226 -17.35 1.31 -27.92
CA GLY A 226 -16.96 1.77 -26.58
C GLY A 226 -16.24 0.74 -25.70
N ARG A 227 -15.60 -0.28 -26.28
CA ARG A 227 -14.94 -1.35 -25.52
C ARG A 227 -13.62 -0.85 -24.92
N LEU A 228 -13.65 -0.38 -23.66
CA LEU A 228 -12.42 -0.20 -22.88
C LEU A 228 -11.61 -1.50 -22.92
N ASP A 229 -10.30 -1.38 -23.15
CA ASP A 229 -9.42 -2.51 -23.38
C ASP A 229 -9.55 -3.53 -22.23
N PRO A 230 -9.89 -4.81 -22.47
CA PRO A 230 -10.15 -5.79 -21.41
C PRO A 230 -8.97 -5.99 -20.45
N SER A 231 -7.77 -5.56 -20.84
CA SER A 231 -6.61 -5.47 -19.96
C SER A 231 -6.77 -4.46 -18.82
N VAL A 232 -7.42 -3.30 -19.05
CA VAL A 232 -7.59 -2.27 -18.01
C VAL A 232 -8.57 -2.73 -16.95
N HIS A 233 -9.68 -3.36 -17.36
CA HIS A 233 -10.62 -3.96 -16.42
C HIS A 233 -9.99 -5.08 -15.58
N ARG A 234 -9.23 -5.97 -16.24
CA ARG A 234 -8.50 -7.05 -15.56
C ARG A 234 -7.46 -6.49 -14.60
N LEU A 235 -6.77 -5.40 -14.98
CA LEU A 235 -5.81 -4.72 -14.12
C LEU A 235 -6.51 -4.15 -12.88
N LEU A 236 -7.65 -3.47 -13.05
CA LEU A 236 -8.44 -2.95 -11.93
C LEU A 236 -8.83 -4.05 -10.94
N ILE A 237 -9.50 -5.10 -11.43
CA ILE A 237 -9.97 -6.20 -10.57
C ILE A 237 -8.79 -6.86 -9.87
N ALA A 238 -7.73 -7.17 -10.60
CA ALA A 238 -6.57 -7.82 -10.01
C ALA A 238 -5.91 -6.92 -8.95
N THR A 239 -5.80 -5.61 -9.19
CA THR A 239 -5.23 -4.65 -8.23
C THR A 239 -6.09 -4.59 -6.98
N VAL A 240 -7.41 -4.42 -7.13
CA VAL A 240 -8.35 -4.38 -6.01
C VAL A 240 -8.28 -5.68 -5.20
N CYS A 241 -8.46 -6.84 -5.84
CA CYS A 241 -8.46 -8.12 -5.15
C CYS A 241 -7.15 -8.36 -4.40
N THR A 242 -6.01 -8.09 -5.04
CA THR A 242 -4.70 -8.30 -4.42
C THR A 242 -4.46 -7.33 -3.28
N GLN A 243 -4.79 -6.04 -3.46
CA GLN A 243 -4.63 -5.02 -2.43
C GLN A 243 -5.46 -5.36 -1.20
N PHE A 244 -6.76 -5.67 -1.35
CA PHE A 244 -7.57 -6.05 -0.21
C PHE A 244 -7.11 -7.36 0.41
N THR A 245 -6.74 -8.38 -0.38
CA THR A 245 -6.26 -9.67 0.17
C THR A 245 -5.01 -9.50 1.04
N LEU A 246 -4.06 -8.66 0.63
CA LEU A 246 -2.81 -8.46 1.35
C LEU A 246 -2.97 -7.62 2.63
N TRP A 247 -3.91 -6.68 2.64
CA TRP A 247 -4.08 -5.75 3.76
C TRP A 247 -5.19 -6.14 4.75
N THR A 248 -6.19 -6.90 4.32
CA THR A 248 -7.30 -7.34 5.18
C THR A 248 -6.81 -8.05 6.45
N PRO A 249 -5.86 -9.00 6.40
CA PRO A 249 -5.38 -9.68 7.60
C PRO A 249 -4.87 -8.70 8.66
N TYR A 250 -4.16 -7.65 8.24
CA TYR A 250 -3.62 -6.64 9.15
C TYR A 250 -4.72 -5.84 9.84
N TYR A 251 -5.71 -5.35 9.09
CA TYR A 251 -6.82 -4.58 9.65
C TYR A 251 -7.76 -5.44 10.52
N VAL A 252 -7.98 -6.70 10.14
CA VAL A 252 -8.75 -7.65 10.95
C VAL A 252 -8.04 -7.94 12.26
N MET A 253 -6.72 -8.17 12.23
CA MET A 253 -5.95 -8.40 13.46
C MET A 253 -5.92 -7.17 14.37
N LEU A 254 -5.89 -5.97 13.80
CA LEU A 254 -6.02 -4.73 14.57
C LEU A 254 -7.38 -4.68 15.29
N LEU A 255 -8.49 -4.95 14.59
CA LEU A 255 -9.82 -5.05 15.20
C LEU A 255 -9.90 -6.11 16.29
N VAL A 256 -9.37 -7.32 16.02
CA VAL A 256 -9.40 -8.41 17.00
C VAL A 256 -8.67 -8.01 18.27
N SER A 257 -7.50 -7.36 18.14
CA SER A 257 -6.74 -6.84 19.28
C SER A 257 -7.55 -5.84 20.12
N THR A 258 -8.26 -4.93 19.46
CA THR A 258 -9.19 -3.97 20.08
C THR A 258 -10.31 -4.70 20.84
N PHE A 259 -11.02 -5.63 20.19
CA PHE A 259 -12.10 -6.38 20.85
C PHE A 259 -11.63 -7.25 22.02
N THR A 260 -10.43 -7.82 21.94
CA THR A 260 -9.87 -8.60 23.06
C THR A 260 -9.53 -7.74 24.26
N ASN A 261 -9.06 -6.51 24.04
CA ASN A 261 -8.81 -5.55 25.11
C ASN A 261 -10.11 -5.06 25.75
N LEU A 262 -11.13 -4.73 24.93
CA LEU A 262 -12.48 -4.35 25.36
C LEU A 262 -13.12 -5.36 26.33
N GLN A 263 -12.95 -6.66 26.04
CA GLN A 263 -13.66 -7.69 26.78
C GLN A 263 -13.00 -8.03 28.13
N GLY A 264 -11.83 -7.45 28.45
CA GLY A 264 -11.09 -7.73 29.69
C GLY A 264 -10.82 -9.23 29.90
N ARG A 265 -10.79 -9.98 28.80
CA ARG A 265 -10.78 -11.45 28.85
C ARG A 265 -9.41 -11.87 29.36
N THR A 266 -9.37 -12.69 30.41
CA THR A 266 -8.17 -13.42 30.83
C THR A 266 -7.80 -14.41 29.73
N ALA A 267 -7.20 -13.87 28.67
CA ALA A 267 -6.77 -14.63 27.52
C ALA A 267 -5.63 -15.55 27.94
N ASP A 268 -5.79 -16.84 27.63
CA ASP A 268 -4.74 -17.83 27.76
C ASP A 268 -3.44 -17.31 27.11
N VAL A 269 -2.30 -17.55 27.75
CA VAL A 269 -0.97 -17.16 27.28
C VAL A 269 -0.74 -17.68 25.85
N ASN A 270 -1.27 -18.87 25.54
CA ASN A 270 -1.21 -19.45 24.20
C ASN A 270 -2.06 -18.68 23.18
N TYR A 271 -3.23 -18.17 23.57
CA TYR A 271 -4.06 -17.36 22.69
C TYR A 271 -3.40 -16.02 22.35
N ILE A 272 -2.82 -15.33 23.35
CA ILE A 272 -2.08 -14.08 23.12
C ILE A 272 -0.88 -14.31 22.20
N ARG A 273 -0.17 -15.42 22.37
CA ARG A 273 0.98 -15.81 21.53
C ARG A 273 0.58 -16.03 20.07
N ILE A 274 -0.49 -16.78 19.85
CA ILE A 274 -1.03 -17.04 18.51
C ILE A 274 -1.48 -15.73 17.86
N LEU A 275 -2.20 -14.86 18.58
CA LEU A 275 -2.60 -13.55 18.06
C LEU A 275 -1.39 -12.70 17.66
N HIS A 276 -0.34 -12.68 18.48
CA HIS A 276 0.88 -11.94 18.17
C HIS A 276 1.58 -12.48 16.91
N PHE A 277 1.70 -13.80 16.78
CA PHE A 277 2.25 -14.44 15.59
C PHE A 277 1.44 -14.09 14.32
N ILE A 278 0.11 -14.19 14.38
CA ILE A 278 -0.78 -13.87 13.25
C ILE A 278 -0.69 -12.37 12.91
N MET A 279 -0.55 -11.48 13.91
CA MET A 279 -0.36 -10.04 13.68
C MET A 279 0.94 -9.77 12.91
N ILE A 280 2.04 -10.44 13.27
CA ILE A 280 3.31 -10.32 12.54
C ILE A 280 3.17 -10.84 11.11
N LEU A 281 2.58 -12.02 10.92
CA LEU A 281 2.32 -12.59 9.60
C LEU A 281 1.44 -11.68 8.73
N SER A 282 0.45 -11.03 9.35
CA SER A 282 -0.41 -10.05 8.69
C SER A 282 0.35 -8.81 8.24
N LYS A 283 1.33 -8.34 9.02
CA LYS A 283 2.23 -7.25 8.61
C LYS A 283 3.12 -7.67 7.43
N PHE A 284 3.61 -8.91 7.39
CA PHE A 284 4.35 -9.44 6.23
C PHE A 284 3.51 -9.43 4.95
N LEU A 285 2.24 -9.83 5.05
CA LEU A 285 1.30 -9.78 3.92
C LEU A 285 1.10 -8.33 3.44
N ALA A 286 0.92 -7.39 4.37
CA ALA A 286 0.84 -5.97 4.04
C ALA A 286 2.12 -5.44 3.36
N PHE A 287 3.30 -5.78 3.88
CA PHE A 287 4.58 -5.41 3.24
C PHE A 287 4.72 -5.98 1.83
N SER A 288 4.18 -7.17 1.59
CA SER A 288 4.22 -7.81 0.28
C SER A 288 3.47 -7.02 -0.79
N SER A 289 2.52 -6.16 -0.43
CA SER A 289 1.84 -5.29 -1.39
C SER A 289 2.81 -4.36 -2.11
N SER A 290 3.91 -3.97 -1.45
CA SER A 290 4.92 -3.09 -2.04
C SER A 290 5.51 -3.66 -3.33
N PHE A 291 5.84 -4.96 -3.38
CA PHE A 291 6.44 -5.56 -4.58
C PHE A 291 5.41 -6.17 -5.53
N VAL A 292 4.27 -6.65 -5.03
CA VAL A 292 3.24 -7.28 -5.87
C VAL A 292 2.53 -6.25 -6.76
N MET A 293 2.23 -5.04 -6.25
CA MET A 293 1.48 -4.04 -7.02
C MET A 293 2.19 -3.61 -8.33
N PRO A 294 3.49 -3.26 -8.32
CA PRO A 294 4.21 -2.94 -9.56
C PRO A 294 4.36 -4.11 -10.52
N LEU A 295 4.53 -5.33 -10.02
CA LEU A 295 4.62 -6.54 -10.84
C LEU A 295 3.31 -6.78 -11.59
N LEU A 296 2.19 -6.64 -10.87
CA LEU A 296 0.86 -6.77 -11.43
C LEU A 296 0.62 -5.73 -12.53
N TYR A 297 0.97 -4.47 -12.27
CA TYR A 297 0.87 -3.40 -13.24
C TYR A 297 1.72 -3.68 -14.49
N ARG A 298 2.98 -4.08 -14.32
CA ARG A 298 3.86 -4.42 -15.46
C ARG A 298 3.30 -5.57 -16.29
N TYR A 299 2.76 -6.61 -15.66
CA TYR A 299 2.31 -7.82 -16.35
C TYR A 299 0.98 -7.61 -17.10
N ILE A 300 0.05 -6.87 -16.50
CA ILE A 300 -1.29 -6.72 -17.06
C ILE A 300 -1.40 -5.48 -17.97
N ASN A 301 -0.63 -4.42 -17.71
CA ASN A 301 -0.67 -3.21 -18.53
C ASN A 301 0.09 -3.38 -19.85
N LYS A 302 -0.66 -3.54 -20.95
CA LYS A 302 -0.12 -3.63 -22.32
C LYS A 302 0.73 -2.42 -22.74
N ASN A 303 0.49 -1.25 -22.17
CA ASN A 303 1.21 -0.01 -22.52
C ASN A 303 2.57 0.11 -21.83
N PHE A 304 2.80 -0.64 -20.74
CA PHE A 304 4.01 -0.51 -19.94
C PHE A 304 5.30 -0.89 -20.70
N PRO A 305 5.38 -2.01 -21.45
CA PRO A 305 6.58 -2.35 -22.23
C PRO A 305 6.97 -1.28 -23.24
N ASN A 306 5.97 -0.64 -23.88
CA ASN A 306 6.19 0.43 -24.85
C ASN A 306 6.74 1.70 -24.18
N LYS A 307 6.22 2.06 -23.00
CA LYS A 307 6.75 3.17 -22.19
C LYS A 307 8.18 2.89 -21.71
N LEU A 308 8.46 1.65 -21.28
CA LEU A 308 9.80 1.22 -20.87
C LEU A 308 10.80 1.26 -22.04
N ARG A 309 10.41 0.79 -23.23
CA ARG A 309 11.26 0.86 -24.43
C ARG A 309 11.58 2.32 -24.80
N ARG A 310 10.62 3.23 -24.69
CA ARG A 310 10.84 4.68 -24.91
C ARG A 310 11.84 5.26 -23.92
N LEU A 311 11.74 4.90 -22.64
CA LEU A 311 12.71 5.29 -21.62
C LEU A 311 14.13 4.79 -21.98
N LEU A 312 14.27 3.48 -22.26
CA LEU A 312 15.56 2.87 -22.58
C LEU A 312 16.21 3.49 -23.83
N LYS A 313 15.42 3.73 -24.90
CA LYS A 313 15.91 4.42 -26.09
C LYS A 313 16.44 5.81 -25.76
N LYS A 314 15.72 6.58 -24.94
CA LYS A 314 16.12 7.95 -24.60
C LYS A 314 17.32 8.01 -23.64
N ILE A 315 17.48 7.02 -22.75
CA ILE A 315 18.71 6.85 -21.96
C ILE A 315 19.89 6.50 -22.87
N HIS A 316 19.68 5.61 -23.85
CA HIS A 316 20.72 5.24 -24.82
C HIS A 316 21.13 6.40 -25.73
N CYS A 317 20.17 7.18 -26.24
CA CYS A 317 20.43 8.41 -27.01
C CYS A 317 20.96 9.57 -26.16
N GLY A 318 20.77 9.56 -24.84
CA GLY A 318 21.44 10.50 -23.94
C GLY A 318 22.94 10.18 -23.76
N ASN A 319 23.32 8.91 -23.97
CA ASN A 319 24.69 8.43 -23.84
C ASN A 319 25.46 8.41 -25.18
N GLN A 320 24.74 8.28 -26.30
CA GLN A 320 25.26 8.53 -27.64
C GLN A 320 24.77 9.90 -28.08
N GLY A 321 25.60 10.93 -27.86
CA GLY A 321 25.28 12.32 -28.19
C GLY A 321 24.63 12.44 -29.57
N CYS A 322 23.49 13.13 -29.63
CA CYS A 322 22.73 13.37 -30.86
C CYS A 322 23.65 13.81 -32.00
N SER A 323 23.96 12.92 -32.93
CA SER A 323 24.34 13.31 -34.28
C SER A 323 23.09 13.88 -34.93
N HIS A 324 23.09 15.19 -35.03
CA HIS A 324 22.08 16.01 -35.67
C HIS A 324 21.97 15.59 -37.15
N GLU A 325 21.03 14.70 -37.48
CA GLU A 325 20.68 14.41 -38.87
C GLU A 325 19.87 15.61 -39.40
N ARG A 326 20.58 16.65 -39.86
CA ARG A 326 20.01 17.62 -40.79
C ARG A 326 19.75 16.86 -42.08
N THR A 327 18.52 16.42 -42.28
CA THR A 327 18.05 15.98 -43.58
C THR A 327 18.19 17.15 -44.53
N VAL A 328 19.11 16.98 -45.47
CA VAL A 328 19.32 17.77 -46.68
C VAL A 328 17.97 17.91 -47.37
N VAL A 329 17.33 19.07 -47.27
CA VAL A 329 16.32 19.49 -48.25
C VAL A 329 17.13 19.90 -49.48
N GLN A 330 17.29 18.91 -50.35
CA GLN A 330 17.98 19.02 -51.61
C GLN A 330 17.19 19.97 -52.53
N GLN A 331 17.96 20.85 -53.15
CA GLN A 331 17.62 21.63 -54.33
C GLN A 331 16.72 20.84 -55.30
N VAL A 332 15.50 21.33 -55.51
CA VAL A 332 14.82 21.27 -56.82
C VAL A 332 13.93 22.52 -56.94
N MET A 333 14.50 23.60 -57.49
CA MET A 333 13.82 24.60 -58.32
C MET A 333 14.91 25.49 -58.91
N THR A 334 15.51 24.98 -59.98
CA THR A 334 15.96 25.80 -61.11
C THR A 334 14.79 25.94 -62.06
#